data_AF-A0A8I0LBN3-F1
#
_entry.id   AF-A0A8I0LBN3-F1
#
_cell.length_a   1.000
_cell.length_b   1.000
_cell.length_c   1.000
_cell.angle_alpha   90.00
_cell.angle_beta   90.00
_cell.angle_gamma   90.00
#
_symmetry.space_group_name_H-M   'P 1'
#
loop_
_entity.id
_entity.type
_entity.pdbx_description
1 polymer ?
#
loop_
_entity_poly.entity_id
_entity_poly.type
_entity_poly.pdbx_seq_one_letter_code
_entity_poly.pdbx_strand_id
1 'polypeptide(L)'
;MTSVEIRVVLILLGLVLLFGLVIWAISTVLRRRRMEEINRGPGNPEEPAPTQPWRRFTGALAAPHARPEWVRVRENRRLHSADQVYFGFASVLSPFTVINALRADWGVRNADQARKRLSQAQQVITEHAAAVLAQRGLPEGTGELRAKLVRAGAPGELVDDFLTRTDVAPDTQVIIDTDGLAFDIARVANLARWSGYVRYVEPDQCTEHLDALGIAAVAVFRSWDDFADAFLAGQATRFKGGAKHYTQAVEWLRTDTDSPWFRQPWITAVKTPR
;
A
#
# COMPACT_ATOMS: atom_id res chain seq x y z
N MET A 1 -13.94 28.63 53.48
CA MET A 1 -14.53 28.83 52.15
C MET A 1 -15.89 29.48 52.34
N THR A 2 -16.12 30.64 51.75
CA THR A 2 -17.39 31.37 51.87
C THR A 2 -18.49 30.72 51.00
N SER A 3 -19.77 30.94 51.31
CA SER A 3 -20.91 30.42 50.52
C SER A 3 -20.84 30.83 49.04
N VAL A 4 -20.25 32.00 48.77
CA VAL A 4 -20.03 32.54 47.41
C VAL A 4 -18.92 31.76 46.69
N GLU A 5 -17.79 31.51 47.35
CA GLU A 5 -16.70 30.69 46.79
C GLU A 5 -17.16 29.28 46.43
N ILE A 6 -17.96 28.64 47.30
CA ILE A 6 -18.54 27.30 47.04
C ILE A 6 -19.40 27.31 45.78
N ARG A 7 -20.26 28.32 45.60
CA ARG A 7 -21.11 28.42 44.39
C ARG A 7 -20.29 28.62 43.12
N VAL A 8 -19.27 29.48 43.16
CA VAL A 8 -18.38 29.72 42.01
C VAL A 8 -17.64 28.43 41.63
N VAL A 9 -17.10 27.69 42.60
CA VAL A 9 -16.43 26.41 42.35
C VAL A 9 -17.38 25.38 41.74
N LEU A 10 -18.62 25.27 42.24
CA LEU A 10 -19.62 24.33 41.69
C LEU A 10 -20.04 24.70 40.26
N ILE A 11 -20.19 26.00 39.95
CA ILE A 11 -20.47 26.47 38.59
C ILE A 11 -19.31 26.13 37.65
N LEU A 12 -18.07 26.40 38.05
CA LEU A 12 -16.89 26.07 37.27
C LEU A 12 -16.75 24.56 37.03
N LEU A 13 -16.99 23.74 38.06
CA LEU A 13 -16.97 22.28 37.94
C LEU A 13 -18.04 21.81 36.95
N GLY A 14 -19.27 22.35 37.05
CA GLY A 14 -20.36 22.05 36.11
C GLY A 14 -20.01 22.41 34.67
N LEU A 15 -19.37 23.57 34.45
CA LEU A 15 -18.92 24.00 33.13
C LEU A 15 -17.82 23.10 32.56
N VAL A 16 -16.84 22.68 33.38
CA VAL A 16 -15.78 21.75 32.94
C VAL A 16 -16.34 20.38 32.57
N LEU A 17 -17.26 19.85 33.37
CA LEU A 17 -17.92 18.57 33.08
C LEU A 17 -18.78 18.65 31.81
N LEU A 18 -19.54 19.74 31.65
CA LEU A 18 -20.34 19.98 30.44
C LEU A 18 -19.44 20.11 29.20
N PHE A 19 -18.34 20.85 29.29
CA PHE A 19 -17.38 21.00 28.21
C PHE A 19 -16.76 19.65 27.81
N GLY A 20 -16.36 18.83 28.79
CA GLY A 20 -15.85 17.49 28.54
C GLY A 20 -16.89 16.59 27.85
N LEU A 21 -18.15 16.64 28.27
CA LEU A 21 -19.24 15.90 27.66
C LEU A 21 -19.50 16.35 26.21
N VAL A 22 -19.47 17.65 25.94
CA VAL A 22 -19.65 18.22 24.60
C VAL A 22 -18.51 17.79 23.68
N ILE A 23 -17.25 17.89 24.12
CA ILE A 23 -16.09 17.41 23.33
C ILE A 23 -16.22 15.92 23.03
N TRP A 24 -16.60 15.12 24.02
CA TRP A 24 -16.80 13.68 23.85
C TRP A 24 -17.92 13.38 22.84
N ALA A 25 -19.07 14.06 22.96
CA ALA A 25 -20.19 13.92 22.04
C ALA A 25 -19.80 14.29 20.60
N ILE A 26 -19.16 15.44 20.39
CA ILE A 26 -18.67 15.86 19.06
C ILE A 26 -17.69 14.82 18.50
N SER A 27 -16.73 14.36 19.32
CA SER A 27 -15.73 13.36 18.89
C SER A 27 -16.37 12.03 18.49
N THR A 28 -17.38 11.57 19.22
CA THR A 28 -18.10 10.32 18.89
C THR A 28 -18.91 10.45 17.60
N VAL A 29 -19.59 11.57 17.37
CA VAL A 29 -20.33 11.84 16.13
C VAL A 29 -19.39 11.90 14.93
N LEU A 30 -18.27 12.62 15.04
CA LEU A 30 -17.25 12.69 13.98
C LEU A 30 -16.65 11.31 13.68
N ARG A 31 -16.38 10.52 14.72
CA ARG A 31 -15.89 9.15 14.56
C ARG A 31 -16.91 8.28 13.84
N ARG A 32 -18.20 8.35 14.21
CA ARG A 32 -19.28 7.58 13.56
C ARG A 32 -19.41 7.95 12.09
N ARG A 33 -19.53 9.23 11.76
CA ARG A 33 -19.61 9.71 10.36
C ARG A 33 -18.43 9.21 9.52
N ARG A 34 -17.21 9.30 10.06
CA ARG A 34 -16.03 8.78 9.35
C ARG A 34 -16.07 7.26 9.17
N MET A 35 -16.57 6.50 10.14
CA MET A 35 -16.76 5.05 9.96
C MET A 35 -17.82 4.75 8.91
N GLU A 36 -18.90 5.52 8.87
CA GLU A 36 -19.92 5.39 7.82
C GLU A 36 -19.34 5.69 6.43
N GLU A 37 -18.51 6.72 6.29
CA GLU A 37 -17.81 7.03 5.03
C GLU A 37 -16.84 5.92 4.60
N ILE A 38 -16.08 5.36 5.55
CA ILE A 38 -15.16 4.25 5.28
C ILE A 38 -15.93 2.97 4.93
N ASN A 39 -17.04 2.70 5.60
CA ASN A 39 -17.93 1.57 5.29
C ASN A 39 -18.64 1.72 3.94
N ARG A 40 -18.65 2.91 3.33
CA ARG A 40 -19.07 3.12 1.93
C ARG A 40 -17.91 2.99 0.95
N GLY A 41 -16.70 2.74 1.44
CA GLY A 41 -15.47 2.64 0.67
C GLY A 41 -14.93 1.23 0.55
N PRO A 42 -13.73 1.10 -0.04
CA PRO A 42 -13.12 -0.18 -0.28
C PRO A 42 -12.58 -0.84 1.00
N GLY A 43 -12.68 -0.13 2.13
CA GLY A 43 -12.45 -0.64 3.48
C GLY A 43 -13.71 -1.24 4.13
N ASN A 44 -14.83 -1.36 3.42
CA ASN A 44 -16.03 -2.04 3.93
C ASN A 44 -15.74 -3.55 4.13
N PRO A 45 -16.07 -4.15 5.30
CA PRO A 45 -16.00 -5.59 5.50
C PRO A 45 -16.82 -6.44 4.52
N GLU A 46 -17.86 -5.88 3.92
CA GLU A 46 -18.70 -6.55 2.92
C GLU A 46 -18.13 -6.46 1.49
N GLU A 47 -17.14 -5.58 1.25
CA GLU A 47 -16.51 -5.44 -0.06
C GLU A 47 -15.66 -6.69 -0.36
N PRO A 48 -15.95 -7.47 -1.42
CA PRO A 48 -15.22 -8.69 -1.68
C PRO A 48 -13.75 -8.41 -2.03
N ALA A 49 -12.87 -9.35 -1.69
CA ALA A 49 -11.48 -9.26 -2.12
C ALA A 49 -11.36 -9.39 -3.65
N PRO A 50 -10.38 -8.72 -4.28
CA PRO A 50 -10.14 -8.88 -5.71
C PRO A 50 -9.86 -10.34 -6.09
N THR A 51 -10.52 -10.79 -7.16
CA THR A 51 -10.37 -12.14 -7.72
C THR A 51 -9.54 -12.15 -8.99
N GLN A 52 -9.46 -11.01 -9.71
CA GLN A 52 -8.69 -10.90 -10.94
C GLN A 52 -7.18 -11.05 -10.64
N PRO A 53 -6.43 -11.90 -11.39
CA PRO A 53 -5.02 -12.16 -11.12
C PRO A 53 -4.15 -10.90 -11.08
N TRP A 54 -4.32 -9.97 -12.02
CA TRP A 54 -3.59 -8.70 -12.02
C TRP A 54 -3.84 -7.88 -10.75
N ARG A 55 -5.09 -7.74 -10.33
CA ARG A 55 -5.47 -7.01 -9.11
C ARG A 55 -4.89 -7.64 -7.85
N ARG A 56 -4.91 -8.98 -7.78
CA ARG A 56 -4.27 -9.72 -6.68
C ARG A 56 -2.76 -9.52 -6.71
N PHE A 57 -2.13 -9.54 -7.87
CA PHE A 57 -0.70 -9.31 -8.01
C PHE A 57 -0.30 -7.92 -7.50
N THR A 58 -0.98 -6.87 -7.95
CA THR A 58 -0.64 -5.50 -7.55
C THR A 58 -0.94 -5.23 -6.07
N GLY A 59 -2.01 -5.81 -5.51
CA GLY A 59 -2.26 -5.78 -4.07
C GLY A 59 -1.17 -6.50 -3.25
N ALA A 60 -0.70 -7.66 -3.73
CA ALA A 60 0.32 -8.45 -3.06
C ALA A 60 1.70 -7.76 -2.97
N LEU A 61 1.96 -6.72 -3.76
CA LEU A 61 3.16 -5.89 -3.63
C LEU A 61 3.26 -5.22 -2.26
N ALA A 62 2.12 -4.88 -1.62
CA ALA A 62 2.07 -4.28 -0.29
C ALA A 62 2.23 -5.29 0.85
N ALA A 63 2.27 -6.59 0.57
CA ALA A 63 2.19 -7.65 1.57
C ALA A 63 3.31 -7.60 2.66
N PRO A 64 4.57 -7.19 2.36
CA PRO A 64 5.58 -7.01 3.40
C PRO A 64 5.16 -6.03 4.51
N HIS A 65 4.33 -5.02 4.17
CA HIS A 65 3.79 -4.06 5.12
C HIS A 65 2.47 -4.51 5.78
N ALA A 66 1.69 -5.37 5.12
CA ALA A 66 0.43 -5.88 5.65
C ALA A 66 0.60 -7.00 6.68
N ARG A 67 1.67 -7.81 6.60
CA ARG A 67 1.86 -8.95 7.51
C ARG A 67 2.03 -8.55 8.99
N PRO A 68 2.81 -7.51 9.35
CA PRO A 68 2.86 -7.03 10.74
C PRO A 68 1.50 -6.58 11.26
N GLU A 69 0.67 -6.01 10.39
CA GLU A 69 -0.71 -5.61 10.68
C GLU A 69 -1.56 -6.82 11.08
N TRP A 70 -1.54 -7.84 10.22
CA TRP A 70 -2.39 -9.02 10.33
C TRP A 70 -2.13 -9.82 11.62
N VAL A 71 -0.86 -9.98 12.02
CA VAL A 71 -0.50 -10.75 13.22
C VAL A 71 -0.64 -9.99 14.52
N ARG A 72 -0.57 -8.65 14.50
CA ARG A 72 -0.81 -7.85 15.71
C ARG A 72 -2.26 -7.89 16.16
N VAL A 73 -3.20 -8.15 15.25
CA VAL A 73 -4.63 -8.21 15.54
C VAL A 73 -5.05 -9.64 15.84
N ARG A 74 -5.62 -9.84 17.04
CA ARG A 74 -6.21 -11.13 17.46
C ARG A 74 -7.27 -11.58 16.47
N GLU A 75 -7.30 -12.86 16.17
CA GLU A 75 -8.20 -13.45 15.17
C GLU A 75 -9.67 -13.09 15.39
N ASN A 76 -10.17 -13.20 16.63
CA ASN A 76 -11.54 -12.86 17.00
C ASN A 76 -11.90 -11.36 16.88
N ARG A 77 -10.93 -10.49 16.58
CA ARG A 77 -11.13 -9.05 16.37
C ARG A 77 -11.02 -8.64 14.90
N ARG A 78 -10.76 -9.57 13.99
CA ARG A 78 -10.62 -9.28 12.56
C ARG A 78 -12.00 -9.12 11.95
N LEU A 79 -12.25 -7.92 11.40
CA LEU A 79 -13.45 -7.62 10.63
C LEU A 79 -13.32 -8.01 9.16
N HIS A 80 -12.07 -8.09 8.67
CA HIS A 80 -11.74 -8.39 7.30
C HIS A 80 -11.09 -9.78 7.20
N SER A 81 -11.34 -10.46 6.09
CA SER A 81 -10.60 -11.64 5.67
C SER A 81 -9.16 -11.30 5.29
N ALA A 82 -8.30 -12.33 5.23
CA ALA A 82 -6.91 -12.17 4.82
C ALA A 82 -6.82 -11.59 3.39
N ASP A 83 -7.69 -12.04 2.49
CA ASP A 83 -7.66 -11.63 1.08
C ASP A 83 -8.05 -10.17 0.90
N GLN A 84 -9.02 -9.68 1.67
CA GLN A 84 -9.39 -8.26 1.64
C GLN A 84 -8.21 -7.37 2.06
N VAL A 85 -7.35 -7.84 2.97
CA VAL A 85 -6.19 -7.09 3.48
C VAL A 85 -4.98 -7.22 2.56
N TYR A 86 -4.71 -8.42 2.03
CA TYR A 86 -3.52 -8.66 1.22
C TYR A 86 -3.69 -8.31 -0.26
N PHE A 87 -4.91 -8.38 -0.79
CA PHE A 87 -5.18 -8.11 -2.21
C PHE A 87 -6.06 -6.88 -2.42
N GLY A 88 -6.80 -6.45 -1.40
CA GLY A 88 -7.66 -5.28 -1.45
C GLY A 88 -7.10 -4.09 -0.68
N PHE A 89 -8.00 -3.15 -0.35
CA PHE A 89 -7.68 -1.93 0.38
C PHE A 89 -7.94 -2.05 1.89
N ALA A 90 -8.39 -3.20 2.38
CA ALA A 90 -8.80 -3.32 3.77
C ALA A 90 -7.60 -3.27 4.74
N SER A 91 -7.89 -2.88 5.98
CA SER A 91 -6.94 -2.90 7.09
C SER A 91 -7.61 -3.48 8.35
N VAL A 92 -6.92 -4.36 9.06
CA VAL A 92 -7.31 -4.83 10.40
C VAL A 92 -7.06 -3.80 11.49
N LEU A 93 -6.33 -2.70 11.19
CA LEU A 93 -6.16 -1.59 12.11
C LEU A 93 -7.35 -0.64 12.05
N SER A 94 -7.60 0.07 13.15
CA SER A 94 -8.62 1.13 13.12
C SER A 94 -8.21 2.26 12.17
N PRO A 95 -9.16 2.95 11.52
CA PRO A 95 -8.84 4.08 10.64
C PRO A 95 -8.04 5.18 11.31
N PHE A 96 -8.23 5.40 12.62
CA PHE A 96 -7.42 6.34 13.38
C PHE A 96 -5.94 5.93 13.42
N THR A 97 -5.66 4.64 13.60
CA THR A 97 -4.29 4.10 13.61
C THR A 97 -3.67 4.25 12.23
N VAL A 98 -4.41 3.92 11.17
CA VAL A 98 -3.94 4.07 9.79
C VAL A 98 -3.67 5.54 9.45
N ILE A 99 -4.56 6.47 9.80
CA ILE A 99 -4.35 7.92 9.60
C ILE A 99 -3.10 8.42 10.33
N ASN A 100 -2.87 7.97 11.56
CA ASN A 100 -1.68 8.36 12.31
C ASN A 100 -0.40 7.80 11.68
N ALA A 101 -0.44 6.56 11.18
CA ALA A 101 0.69 5.97 10.46
C ALA A 101 0.94 6.71 9.14
N LEU A 102 -0.10 7.00 8.35
CA LEU A 102 -0.05 7.84 7.15
C LEU A 102 0.65 9.19 7.41
N ARG A 103 0.32 9.82 8.54
CA ARG A 103 0.96 11.06 8.97
C ARG A 103 2.42 10.88 9.38
N ALA A 104 2.73 9.87 10.18
CA ALA A 104 4.06 9.66 10.73
C ALA A 104 5.06 9.20 9.67
N ASP A 105 4.69 8.20 8.87
CA ASP A 105 5.62 7.49 8.00
C ASP A 105 5.65 8.05 6.56
N TRP A 106 4.61 8.79 6.15
CA TRP A 106 4.51 9.40 4.80
C TRP A 106 4.24 10.90 4.80
N GLY A 107 4.01 11.52 5.97
CA GLY A 107 3.67 12.93 6.06
C GLY A 107 2.31 13.28 5.46
N VAL A 108 1.42 12.30 5.28
CA VAL A 108 0.09 12.47 4.65
C VAL A 108 -0.95 12.79 5.72
N ARG A 109 -1.54 13.99 5.65
CA ARG A 109 -2.54 14.48 6.62
C ARG A 109 -3.94 14.61 6.05
N ASN A 110 -4.08 14.59 4.73
CA ASN A 110 -5.34 14.76 4.02
C ASN A 110 -5.28 14.15 2.61
N ALA A 111 -6.42 14.18 1.92
CA ALA A 111 -6.61 13.63 0.59
C ALA A 111 -5.68 14.24 -0.47
N ASP A 112 -5.50 15.57 -0.49
CA ASP A 112 -4.61 16.24 -1.45
C ASP A 112 -3.16 15.80 -1.29
N GLN A 113 -2.69 15.69 -0.05
CA GLN A 113 -1.34 15.20 0.22
C GLN A 113 -1.18 13.72 -0.16
N ALA A 114 -2.20 12.89 0.06
CA ALA A 114 -2.17 11.48 -0.34
C ALA A 114 -2.03 11.36 -1.87
N ARG A 115 -2.91 12.03 -2.63
CA ARG A 115 -2.87 12.07 -4.10
C ARG A 115 -1.51 12.56 -4.60
N LYS A 116 -1.05 13.70 -4.10
CA LYS A 116 0.25 14.27 -4.51
C LYS A 116 1.40 13.29 -4.25
N ARG A 117 1.45 12.67 -3.06
CA ARG A 117 2.50 11.72 -2.70
C ARG A 117 2.47 10.47 -3.57
N LEU A 118 1.29 9.94 -3.84
CA LEU A 118 1.12 8.78 -4.72
C LEU A 118 1.54 9.09 -6.16
N SER A 119 1.08 10.20 -6.74
CA SER A 119 1.47 10.60 -8.10
C SER A 119 2.98 10.83 -8.21
N GLN A 120 3.59 11.52 -7.24
CA GLN A 120 5.04 11.75 -7.23
C GLN A 120 5.83 10.45 -7.10
N ALA A 121 5.42 9.56 -6.19
CA ALA A 121 6.11 8.30 -5.97
C ALA A 121 5.96 7.36 -7.16
N GLN A 122 4.77 7.27 -7.75
CA GLN A 122 4.53 6.53 -8.98
C GLN A 122 5.44 7.05 -10.11
N GLN A 123 5.49 8.36 -10.32
CA GLN A 123 6.32 8.94 -11.37
C GLN A 123 7.79 8.51 -11.23
N VAL A 124 8.38 8.69 -10.05
CA VAL A 124 9.78 8.33 -9.78
C VAL A 124 10.01 6.83 -9.96
N ILE A 125 9.12 5.98 -9.45
CA ILE A 125 9.22 4.52 -9.59
C ILE A 125 9.14 4.11 -11.06
N THR A 126 8.19 4.67 -11.81
CA THR A 126 8.00 4.40 -13.24
C THR A 126 9.22 4.82 -14.04
N GLU A 127 9.76 6.02 -13.79
CA GLU A 127 10.96 6.53 -14.47
C GLU A 127 12.18 5.64 -14.17
N HIS A 128 12.39 5.27 -12.89
CA HIS A 128 13.49 4.38 -12.51
C HIS A 128 13.34 2.98 -13.11
N ALA A 129 12.15 2.39 -13.06
CA ALA A 129 11.90 1.07 -13.63
C ALA A 129 12.08 1.07 -15.16
N ALA A 130 11.63 2.12 -15.85
CA ALA A 130 11.85 2.27 -17.28
C ALA A 130 13.34 2.39 -17.62
N ALA A 131 14.11 3.15 -16.84
CA ALA A 131 15.55 3.29 -17.01
C ALA A 131 16.30 1.96 -16.77
N VAL A 132 15.90 1.17 -15.75
CA VAL A 132 16.45 -0.18 -15.53
C VAL A 132 16.19 -1.08 -16.72
N LEU A 133 14.97 -1.04 -17.24
CA LEU A 133 14.58 -1.87 -18.38
C LEU A 133 15.35 -1.47 -19.64
N ALA A 134 15.51 -0.18 -19.89
CA ALA A 134 16.29 0.35 -21.00
C ALA A 134 17.78 -0.05 -20.89
N GLN A 135 18.36 -0.02 -19.68
CA GLN A 135 19.77 -0.39 -19.45
C GLN A 135 20.01 -1.90 -19.61
N ARG A 136 19.10 -2.74 -19.11
CA ARG A 136 19.24 -4.21 -19.17
C ARG A 136 18.91 -4.78 -20.55
N GLY A 137 18.08 -4.07 -21.32
CA GLY A 137 17.43 -4.60 -22.50
C GLY A 137 16.37 -5.66 -22.15
N LEU A 138 15.46 -5.88 -23.09
CA LEU A 138 14.45 -6.94 -22.99
C LEU A 138 14.93 -8.18 -23.77
N PRO A 139 15.15 -9.34 -23.11
CA PRO A 139 15.55 -10.56 -23.80
C PRO A 139 14.55 -11.01 -24.87
N GLU A 140 13.26 -10.70 -24.67
CA GLU A 140 12.12 -11.12 -25.50
C GLU A 140 11.50 -9.96 -26.31
N GLY A 141 12.06 -8.75 -26.21
CA GLY A 141 11.55 -7.54 -26.86
C GLY A 141 10.33 -6.89 -26.19
N THR A 142 10.07 -5.62 -26.53
CA THR A 142 8.99 -4.79 -25.95
C THR A 142 7.59 -5.32 -26.24
N GLY A 143 7.36 -5.85 -27.45
CA GLY A 143 6.08 -6.42 -27.86
C GLY A 143 5.65 -7.64 -27.05
N GLU A 144 6.59 -8.53 -26.69
CA GLU A 144 6.28 -9.71 -25.89
C GLU A 144 5.95 -9.33 -24.45
N LEU A 145 6.73 -8.41 -23.84
CA LEU A 145 6.42 -7.89 -22.51
C LEU A 145 5.02 -7.26 -22.47
N ARG A 146 4.70 -6.42 -23.46
CA ARG A 146 3.36 -5.82 -23.59
C ARG A 146 2.27 -6.90 -23.61
N ALA A 147 2.43 -7.90 -24.47
CA ALA A 147 1.47 -8.98 -24.61
C ALA A 147 1.29 -9.78 -23.32
N LYS A 148 2.37 -10.05 -22.58
CA LYS A 148 2.34 -10.73 -21.27
C LYS A 148 1.58 -9.92 -20.23
N LEU A 149 1.87 -8.63 -20.10
CA LEU A 149 1.21 -7.73 -19.15
C LEU A 149 -0.29 -7.56 -19.46
N VAL A 150 -0.65 -7.30 -20.72
CA VAL A 150 -2.07 -7.13 -21.11
C VAL A 150 -2.84 -8.44 -20.92
N ARG A 151 -2.26 -9.59 -21.29
CA ARG A 151 -2.87 -10.91 -21.05
C ARG A 151 -3.09 -11.20 -19.57
N ALA A 152 -2.17 -10.75 -18.72
CA ALA A 152 -2.30 -10.87 -17.27
C ALA A 152 -3.43 -10.00 -16.69
N GLY A 153 -3.85 -8.95 -17.42
CA GLY A 153 -4.91 -8.03 -17.01
C GLY A 153 -4.44 -6.60 -16.72
N ALA A 154 -3.20 -6.25 -17.05
CA ALA A 154 -2.71 -4.87 -16.93
C ALA A 154 -3.42 -3.94 -17.95
N PRO A 155 -3.74 -2.69 -17.59
CA PRO A 155 -4.32 -1.73 -18.53
C PRO A 155 -3.38 -1.43 -19.70
N GLY A 156 -3.82 -1.69 -20.93
CA GLY A 156 -2.97 -1.58 -22.12
C GLY A 156 -2.38 -0.18 -22.32
N GLU A 157 -3.17 0.87 -22.10
CA GLU A 157 -2.71 2.26 -22.20
C GLU A 157 -1.57 2.56 -21.22
N LEU A 158 -1.67 2.08 -19.97
CA LEU A 158 -0.60 2.26 -18.97
C LEU A 158 0.68 1.48 -19.33
N VAL A 159 0.54 0.32 -19.96
CA VAL A 159 1.68 -0.47 -20.45
C VAL A 159 2.37 0.26 -21.61
N ASP A 160 1.60 0.79 -22.56
CA ASP A 160 2.11 1.53 -23.71
C ASP A 160 2.83 2.82 -23.27
N ASP A 161 2.23 3.53 -22.33
CA ASP A 161 2.82 4.68 -21.66
C ASP A 161 4.15 4.32 -20.99
N PHE A 162 4.19 3.21 -20.25
CA PHE A 162 5.42 2.77 -19.58
C PHE A 162 6.53 2.45 -20.60
N LEU A 163 6.20 1.69 -21.65
CA LEU A 163 7.16 1.29 -22.67
C LEU A 163 7.73 2.48 -23.45
N THR A 164 6.91 3.49 -23.75
CA THR A 164 7.37 4.74 -24.40
C THR A 164 8.47 5.45 -23.59
N ARG A 165 8.47 5.29 -22.25
CA ARG A 165 9.52 5.86 -21.38
C ARG A 165 10.84 5.08 -21.44
N THR A 166 10.82 3.84 -21.94
CA THR A 166 12.02 3.01 -22.10
C THR A 166 12.83 3.35 -23.36
N ASP A 167 12.20 4.04 -24.32
CA ASP A 167 12.86 4.50 -25.56
C ASP A 167 13.83 5.67 -25.32
N VAL A 168 13.78 6.27 -24.13
CA VAL A 168 14.74 7.30 -23.72
C VAL A 168 16.06 6.62 -23.35
N ALA A 169 17.13 6.96 -24.06
CA ALA A 169 18.45 6.39 -23.80
C ALA A 169 18.86 6.61 -22.33
N PRO A 170 19.12 5.54 -21.57
CA PRO A 170 19.54 5.68 -20.19
C PRO A 170 20.93 6.30 -20.16
N ASP A 171 21.15 7.22 -19.21
CA ASP A 171 22.52 7.62 -18.89
C ASP A 171 23.24 6.40 -18.32
N THR A 172 24.09 5.78 -19.14
CA THR A 172 24.83 4.56 -18.80
C THR A 172 25.76 4.70 -17.58
N GLN A 173 26.02 5.94 -17.12
CA GLN A 173 26.80 6.21 -15.92
C GLN A 173 25.98 6.17 -14.63
N VAL A 174 24.64 6.18 -14.71
CA VAL A 174 23.76 6.12 -13.56
C VAL A 174 23.60 4.66 -13.12
N ILE A 175 24.14 4.33 -11.94
CA ILE A 175 23.84 3.07 -11.26
C ILE A 175 22.43 3.19 -10.68
N ILE A 176 21.50 2.38 -11.19
CA ILE A 176 20.12 2.40 -10.71
C ILE A 176 19.97 1.42 -9.54
N ASP A 177 19.56 1.97 -8.38
CA ASP A 177 19.32 1.21 -7.15
C ASP A 177 18.04 0.36 -7.26
N THR A 178 18.16 -0.85 -7.82
CA THR A 178 17.03 -1.78 -7.95
C THR A 178 16.56 -2.33 -6.60
N ASP A 179 17.44 -2.41 -5.63
CA ASP A 179 17.12 -2.88 -4.28
C ASP A 179 16.21 -1.87 -3.58
N GLY A 180 16.59 -0.58 -3.63
CA GLY A 180 15.75 0.50 -3.17
C GLY A 180 14.42 0.62 -3.90
N LEU A 181 14.40 0.30 -5.19
CA LEU A 181 13.18 0.32 -6.00
C LEU A 181 12.17 -0.74 -5.53
N ALA A 182 12.59 -1.97 -5.19
CA ALA A 182 11.70 -2.98 -4.64
C ALA A 182 11.06 -2.53 -3.31
N PHE A 183 11.89 -1.94 -2.43
CA PHE A 183 11.42 -1.38 -1.17
C PHE A 183 10.39 -0.26 -1.37
N ASP A 184 10.68 0.66 -2.29
CA ASP A 184 9.80 1.79 -2.57
C ASP A 184 8.49 1.34 -3.24
N ILE A 185 8.52 0.36 -4.15
CA ILE A 185 7.30 -0.25 -4.72
C ILE A 185 6.39 -0.81 -3.63
N ALA A 186 6.92 -1.66 -2.74
CA ALA A 186 6.12 -2.25 -1.67
C ALA A 186 5.56 -1.20 -0.71
N ARG A 187 6.37 -0.19 -0.36
CA ARG A 187 5.97 0.90 0.53
C ARG A 187 4.90 1.79 -0.09
N VAL A 188 5.00 2.11 -1.38
CA VAL A 188 4.03 2.96 -2.09
C VAL A 188 2.75 2.18 -2.40
N ALA A 189 2.84 0.88 -2.68
CA ALA A 189 1.66 0.01 -2.76
C ALA A 189 0.89 0.01 -1.43
N ASN A 190 1.59 -0.03 -0.28
CA ASN A 190 0.95 0.11 1.03
C ASN A 190 0.38 1.51 1.27
N LEU A 191 1.03 2.57 0.78
CA LEU A 191 0.48 3.93 0.82
C LEU A 191 -0.85 4.01 0.05
N ALA A 192 -0.92 3.41 -1.15
CA ALA A 192 -2.15 3.34 -1.94
C ALA A 192 -3.23 2.55 -1.18
N ARG A 193 -2.86 1.39 -0.65
CA ARG A 193 -3.74 0.54 0.16
C ARG A 193 -4.39 1.31 1.31
N TRP A 194 -3.57 1.92 2.16
CA TRP A 194 -4.03 2.67 3.33
C TRP A 194 -4.76 3.96 2.96
N SER A 195 -4.36 4.65 1.89
CA SER A 195 -5.07 5.85 1.43
C SER A 195 -6.48 5.52 0.91
N GLY A 196 -6.64 4.38 0.23
CA GLY A 196 -7.95 3.85 -0.15
C GLY A 196 -8.79 3.46 1.07
N TYR A 197 -8.19 2.75 2.03
CA TYR A 197 -8.84 2.36 3.28
C TYR A 197 -9.49 3.54 4.02
N VAL A 198 -8.75 4.65 4.16
CA VAL A 198 -9.21 5.84 4.91
C VAL A 198 -9.90 6.88 4.03
N ARG A 199 -10.24 6.55 2.78
CA ARG A 199 -10.91 7.44 1.81
C ARG A 199 -10.15 8.74 1.51
N TYR A 200 -8.83 8.72 1.60
CA TYR A 200 -8.01 9.85 1.13
C TYR A 200 -7.89 9.85 -0.39
N VAL A 201 -7.98 8.68 -1.01
CA VAL A 201 -7.95 8.49 -2.45
C VAL A 201 -9.06 7.50 -2.81
N GLU A 202 -9.73 7.74 -3.94
CA GLU A 202 -10.81 6.86 -4.38
C GLU A 202 -10.26 5.49 -4.83
N PRO A 203 -11.06 4.40 -4.76
CA PRO A 203 -10.61 3.05 -5.09
C PRO A 203 -9.98 2.94 -6.48
N ASP A 204 -10.61 3.55 -7.48
CA ASP A 204 -10.17 3.49 -8.88
C ASP A 204 -8.82 4.20 -9.06
N GLN A 205 -8.61 5.32 -8.36
CA GLN A 205 -7.33 6.04 -8.37
C GLN A 205 -6.22 5.24 -7.67
N CYS A 206 -6.53 4.58 -6.54
CA CYS A 206 -5.55 3.71 -5.88
C CYS A 206 -5.18 2.52 -6.76
N THR A 207 -6.17 1.99 -7.46
CA THR A 207 -6.10 0.89 -8.43
C THR A 207 -5.20 1.26 -9.61
N GLU A 208 -5.36 2.46 -10.20
CA GLU A 208 -4.46 2.99 -11.24
C GLU A 208 -3.02 3.14 -10.75
N HIS A 209 -2.82 3.64 -9.52
CA HIS A 209 -1.48 3.72 -8.92
C HIS A 209 -0.86 2.33 -8.76
N LEU A 210 -1.62 1.36 -8.25
CA LEU A 210 -1.18 -0.03 -8.11
C LEU A 210 -0.86 -0.69 -9.46
N ASP A 211 -1.58 -0.35 -10.53
CA ASP A 211 -1.31 -0.84 -11.89
C ASP A 211 0.04 -0.36 -12.40
N ALA A 212 0.34 0.93 -12.24
CA ALA A 212 1.64 1.47 -12.61
C ALA A 212 2.79 0.82 -11.81
N LEU A 213 2.60 0.61 -10.51
CA LEU A 213 3.58 -0.10 -9.67
C LEU A 213 3.76 -1.57 -10.08
N GLY A 214 2.68 -2.24 -10.49
CA GLY A 214 2.71 -3.61 -11.00
C GLY A 214 3.52 -3.73 -12.29
N ILE A 215 3.31 -2.81 -13.23
CA ILE A 215 4.07 -2.75 -14.49
C ILE A 215 5.55 -2.52 -14.18
N ALA A 216 5.87 -1.55 -13.32
CA ALA A 216 7.24 -1.27 -12.88
C ALA A 216 7.89 -2.49 -12.21
N ALA A 217 7.16 -3.21 -11.36
CA ALA A 217 7.66 -4.41 -10.70
C ALA A 217 7.99 -5.53 -11.70
N VAL A 218 7.11 -5.81 -12.65
CA VAL A 218 7.34 -6.83 -13.70
C VAL A 218 8.48 -6.45 -14.64
N ALA A 219 8.68 -5.16 -14.91
CA ALA A 219 9.77 -4.68 -15.72
C ALA A 219 11.16 -4.93 -15.08
N VAL A 220 11.24 -4.88 -13.75
CA VAL A 220 12.52 -4.93 -13.03
C VAL A 220 12.81 -6.29 -12.42
N PHE A 221 11.79 -7.00 -11.96
CA PHE A 221 11.93 -8.25 -11.19
C PHE A 221 11.29 -9.43 -11.91
N ARG A 222 11.83 -10.63 -11.68
CA ARG A 222 11.43 -11.85 -12.40
C ARG A 222 10.53 -12.79 -11.59
N SER A 223 10.52 -12.65 -10.27
CA SER A 223 9.77 -13.51 -9.37
C SER A 223 9.55 -12.83 -8.02
N TRP A 224 8.72 -13.44 -7.17
CA TRP A 224 8.61 -13.02 -5.78
C TRP A 224 9.93 -13.13 -5.01
N ASP A 225 10.75 -14.15 -5.29
CA ASP A 225 12.06 -14.30 -4.64
C ASP A 225 13.02 -13.17 -5.03
N ASP A 226 13.07 -12.81 -6.31
CA ASP A 226 13.90 -11.70 -6.82
C ASP A 226 13.46 -10.36 -6.22
N PHE A 227 12.14 -10.11 -6.18
CA PHE A 227 11.56 -8.95 -5.51
C PHE A 227 11.86 -8.93 -4.01
N ALA A 228 11.81 -10.09 -3.35
CA ALA A 228 12.05 -10.24 -1.91
C ALA A 228 13.48 -9.91 -1.52
N ASP A 229 14.45 -10.47 -2.26
CA ASP A 229 15.87 -10.28 -1.98
C ASP A 229 16.24 -8.79 -2.18
N ALA A 230 15.77 -8.18 -3.27
CA ALA A 230 15.92 -6.75 -3.52
C ALA A 230 15.24 -5.89 -2.44
N PHE A 231 14.02 -6.23 -2.03
CA PHE A 231 13.29 -5.51 -0.97
C PHE A 231 14.07 -5.52 0.36
N LEU A 232 14.61 -6.67 0.76
CA LEU A 232 15.38 -6.80 2.01
C LEU A 232 16.71 -6.02 1.93
N ALA A 233 17.38 -6.05 0.78
CA ALA A 233 18.59 -5.26 0.54
C ALA A 233 18.29 -3.74 0.60
N GLY A 234 17.24 -3.28 -0.09
CA GLY A 234 16.82 -1.88 -0.12
C GLY A 234 16.31 -1.36 1.22
N GLN A 235 15.74 -2.24 2.04
CA GLN A 235 15.38 -1.95 3.42
C GLN A 235 16.61 -1.73 4.30
N ALA A 236 17.64 -2.59 4.17
CA ALA A 236 18.84 -2.53 4.99
C ALA A 236 19.64 -1.23 4.80
N THR A 237 19.58 -0.62 3.61
CA THR A 237 20.21 0.68 3.34
C THR A 237 19.46 1.85 3.96
N ARG A 238 18.13 1.75 4.10
CA ARG A 238 17.26 2.80 4.66
C ARG A 238 17.14 2.76 6.19
N PHE A 239 17.34 1.59 6.79
CA PHE A 239 17.31 1.39 8.25
C PHE A 239 18.62 0.75 8.71
N LYS A 240 19.51 1.50 9.39
CA LYS A 240 20.75 0.94 9.97
C LYS A 240 20.40 -0.19 10.95
N GLY A 241 20.73 -1.44 10.58
CA GLY A 241 20.42 -2.65 11.35
C GLY A 241 19.18 -3.43 10.88
N GLY A 242 18.53 -2.99 9.81
CA GLY A 242 17.28 -3.55 9.31
C GLY A 242 16.11 -3.35 10.27
N ALA A 243 14.94 -3.81 9.86
CA ALA A 243 13.76 -3.87 10.70
C ALA A 243 13.25 -5.31 10.69
N LYS A 244 13.50 -6.03 11.80
CA LYS A 244 13.25 -7.46 11.98
C LYS A 244 11.86 -7.93 11.51
N HIS A 245 10.84 -7.08 11.66
CA HIS A 245 9.48 -7.41 11.28
C HIS A 245 9.29 -7.54 9.75
N TYR A 246 10.04 -6.78 8.94
CA TYR A 246 10.01 -6.93 7.48
C TYR A 246 10.73 -8.20 7.03
N THR A 247 11.87 -8.53 7.65
CA THR A 247 12.57 -9.81 7.40
C THR A 247 11.66 -11.00 7.73
N GLN A 248 10.99 -10.97 8.88
CA GLN A 248 10.01 -11.99 9.26
C GLN A 248 8.80 -12.03 8.32
N ALA A 249 8.33 -10.88 7.84
CA ALA A 249 7.24 -10.81 6.88
C ALA A 249 7.62 -11.45 5.55
N VAL A 250 8.81 -11.14 5.01
CA VAL A 250 9.32 -11.73 3.76
C VAL A 250 9.56 -13.23 3.89
N GLU A 251 10.15 -13.67 5.00
CA GLU A 251 10.34 -15.10 5.27
C GLU A 251 9.00 -15.85 5.24
N TRP A 252 7.99 -15.32 5.93
CA TRP A 252 6.63 -15.87 5.89
C TRP A 252 6.04 -15.84 4.48
N LEU A 253 6.23 -14.75 3.74
CA LEU A 253 5.72 -14.64 2.37
C LEU A 253 6.30 -15.71 1.43
N ARG A 254 7.56 -16.11 1.63
CA ARG A 254 8.24 -17.11 0.79
C ARG A 254 7.94 -18.55 1.19
N THR A 255 7.65 -18.80 2.47
CA THR A 255 7.62 -20.18 3.03
C THR A 255 6.23 -20.68 3.39
N ASP A 256 5.27 -19.80 3.68
CA ASP A 256 3.94 -20.18 4.12
C ASP A 256 2.97 -20.31 2.92
N THR A 257 2.27 -21.43 2.84
CA THR A 257 1.32 -21.71 1.73
C THR A 257 0.07 -20.82 1.76
N ASP A 258 -0.25 -20.25 2.92
CA ASP A 258 -1.36 -19.31 3.07
C ASP A 258 -0.95 -17.86 2.76
N SER A 259 0.34 -17.62 2.48
CA SER A 259 0.84 -16.29 2.14
C SER A 259 0.24 -15.78 0.82
N PRO A 260 0.08 -14.46 0.66
CA PRO A 260 -0.41 -13.91 -0.59
C PRO A 260 0.56 -14.15 -1.77
N TRP A 261 1.87 -14.28 -1.55
CA TRP A 261 2.83 -14.58 -2.63
C TRP A 261 2.76 -16.02 -3.10
N PHE A 262 2.39 -16.96 -2.22
CA PHE A 262 2.12 -18.34 -2.63
C PHE A 262 0.77 -18.45 -3.36
N ARG A 263 -0.27 -17.77 -2.86
CA ARG A 263 -1.63 -17.82 -3.41
C ARG A 263 -1.83 -16.95 -4.64
N GLN A 264 -0.93 -16.02 -4.93
CA GLN A 264 -0.86 -15.26 -6.17
C GLN A 264 0.56 -15.40 -6.74
N PRO A 265 0.77 -16.29 -7.73
CA PRO A 265 2.07 -16.41 -8.39
C PRO A 265 2.52 -15.09 -9.01
N TRP A 266 3.83 -14.97 -9.25
CA TRP A 266 4.36 -13.87 -10.04
C TRP A 266 3.64 -13.81 -11.38
N ILE A 267 3.16 -12.62 -11.76
CA ILE A 267 2.08 -12.52 -12.74
C ILE A 267 2.50 -12.91 -14.17
N THR A 268 3.80 -12.83 -14.47
CA THR A 268 4.39 -13.28 -15.74
C THR A 268 5.07 -14.63 -15.64
N ALA A 269 5.03 -15.31 -14.49
CA ALA A 269 5.53 -16.67 -14.37
C ALA A 269 4.69 -17.58 -15.28
N VAL A 270 5.29 -17.99 -16.40
CA VAL A 270 4.67 -18.85 -17.40
C VAL A 270 4.33 -20.19 -16.73
N LYS A 271 3.05 -20.47 -16.53
CA LYS A 271 2.60 -21.87 -16.54
C LYS A 271 2.45 -22.26 -18.00
N THR A 272 3.45 -22.93 -18.54
CA THR A 272 3.26 -23.70 -19.75
C THR A 272 2.18 -24.73 -19.40
N PRO A 273 1.00 -24.71 -20.06
CA PRO A 273 0.05 -25.79 -19.87
C PRO A 273 0.76 -27.08 -20.31
N ARG A 274 0.71 -28.10 -19.44
CA ARG A 274 1.04 -29.47 -19.84
C ARG A 274 -0.06 -29.99 -20.76
#